data_AF-A0A354J274-F1
#
_entry.id   AF-A0A354J274-F1
#
_cell.length_a   1.000
_cell.length_b   1.000
_cell.length_c   1.000
_cell.angle_alpha   90.00
_cell.angle_beta   90.00
_cell.angle_gamma   90.00
#
_symmetry.space_group_name_H-M   'P 1'
#
loop_
_entity.id
_entity.type
_entity.pdbx_description
1 polymer ?
#
loop_
_entity_poly.entity_id
_entity_poly.type
_entity_poly.pdbx_seq_one_letter_code
_entity_poly.pdbx_strand_id
1 'polypeptide(L)'
;EGHTAHATAEEAEERTIQMLNVYADFCEKVLAIPMIKGKKSEKEKFAGAHATYTIEALMHDGKALQSGTSHNFGDGFARAFDIQYTDKENKLQYVYQTSWGMTTRIIGAIIMVHGDNSGLVLPPRIAPTQVMIIPINQNKEGVMEAALRLKEKLGTYRVKVDDSDK
;
A
#
# COMPACT_ATOMS: atom_id res chain seq x y z
N GLU A 1 -9.72 -0.74 -5.86
CA GLU A 1 -9.35 -1.82 -6.80
C GLU A 1 -9.05 -1.19 -8.15
N GLY A 2 -8.16 -1.79 -8.95
CA GLY A 2 -7.86 -1.38 -10.31
C GLY A 2 -8.11 -2.51 -11.30
N HIS A 3 -8.58 -2.16 -12.49
CA HIS A 3 -8.92 -3.10 -13.58
C HIS A 3 -8.43 -2.52 -14.89
N THR A 4 -7.83 -3.35 -15.74
CA THR A 4 -7.38 -2.94 -17.08
C THR A 4 -7.61 -4.03 -18.12
N ALA A 5 -7.73 -3.64 -19.38
CA ALA A 5 -7.89 -4.52 -20.53
C ALA A 5 -6.82 -4.17 -21.57
N HIS A 6 -6.19 -5.18 -22.16
CA HIS A 6 -5.04 -5.07 -23.06
C HIS A 6 -5.28 -5.85 -24.34
N ALA A 7 -4.59 -5.45 -25.41
CA ALA A 7 -4.67 -6.13 -26.70
C ALA A 7 -3.88 -7.46 -26.67
N THR A 8 -2.81 -7.52 -25.87
CA THR A 8 -1.88 -8.66 -25.85
C THR A 8 -1.72 -9.25 -24.45
N ALA A 9 -1.33 -10.53 -24.39
CA ALA A 9 -1.06 -11.23 -23.14
C ALA A 9 0.18 -10.64 -22.43
N GLU A 10 1.15 -10.20 -23.23
CA GLU A 10 2.41 -9.61 -22.78
C GLU A 10 2.17 -8.28 -22.06
N GLU A 11 1.36 -7.38 -22.62
CA GLU A 11 0.98 -6.12 -21.98
C GLU A 11 0.21 -6.34 -20.67
N ALA A 12 -0.66 -7.36 -20.65
CA ALA A 12 -1.37 -7.73 -19.44
C ALA A 12 -0.41 -8.23 -18.34
N GLU A 13 0.53 -9.11 -18.68
CA GLU A 13 1.52 -9.60 -17.72
C GLU A 13 2.44 -8.47 -17.21
N GLU A 14 2.91 -7.60 -18.10
CA GLU A 14 3.71 -6.42 -17.73
C GLU A 14 2.94 -5.53 -16.75
N ARG A 15 1.66 -5.25 -17.04
CA ARG A 15 0.80 -4.48 -16.13
C ARG A 15 0.63 -5.16 -14.78
N THR A 16 0.42 -6.47 -14.76
CA THR A 16 0.27 -7.25 -13.53
C THR A 16 1.52 -7.14 -12.65
N ILE A 17 2.71 -7.32 -13.23
CA ILE A 17 4.00 -7.21 -12.51
C ILE A 17 4.29 -5.76 -12.10
N GLN A 18 3.97 -4.77 -12.94
CA GLN A 18 4.12 -3.36 -12.59
C GLN A 18 3.34 -3.04 -11.31
N MET A 19 2.08 -3.45 -11.24
CA MET A 19 1.22 -3.13 -10.08
C MET A 19 1.63 -3.89 -8.82
N LEU A 20 2.15 -5.11 -8.94
CA LEU A 20 2.80 -5.81 -7.83
C LEU A 20 3.96 -4.97 -7.26
N ASN A 21 4.82 -4.46 -8.14
CA ASN A 21 5.98 -3.66 -7.73
C ASN A 21 5.57 -2.30 -7.14
N VAL A 22 4.52 -1.65 -7.65
CA VAL A 22 3.98 -0.42 -7.06
C VAL A 22 3.56 -0.67 -5.61
N TYR A 23 2.87 -1.78 -5.33
CA TYR A 23 2.48 -2.12 -3.97
C TYR A 23 3.68 -2.46 -3.07
N ALA A 24 4.64 -3.25 -3.57
CA ALA A 24 5.86 -3.56 -2.82
C ALA A 24 6.64 -2.29 -2.47
N ASP A 25 6.88 -1.43 -3.47
CA ASP A 25 7.61 -0.17 -3.30
C ASP A 25 6.92 0.75 -2.30
N PHE A 26 5.60 0.88 -2.36
CA PHE A 26 4.85 1.66 -1.38
C PHE A 26 5.04 1.11 0.03
N CYS A 27 4.89 -0.20 0.22
CA CYS A 27 5.01 -0.82 1.53
C CYS A 27 6.44 -0.70 2.09
N GLU A 28 7.46 -0.95 1.28
CA GLU A 28 8.86 -0.90 1.72
C GLU A 28 9.34 0.54 1.93
N LYS A 29 9.09 1.43 0.96
CA LYS A 29 9.68 2.79 0.95
C LYS A 29 8.86 3.80 1.73
N VAL A 30 7.54 3.59 1.85
CA VAL A 30 6.64 4.52 2.55
C VAL A 30 6.22 3.98 3.90
N LEU A 31 5.85 2.70 3.98
CA LEU A 31 5.38 2.08 5.22
C LEU A 31 6.49 1.40 6.03
N ALA A 32 7.71 1.32 5.50
CA ALA A 32 8.84 0.63 6.12
C ALA A 32 8.54 -0.84 6.46
N ILE A 33 7.65 -1.51 5.72
CA ILE A 33 7.32 -2.92 5.91
C ILE A 33 8.10 -3.74 4.87
N PRO A 34 9.02 -4.63 5.28
CA PRO A 34 9.67 -5.55 4.36
C PRO A 34 8.66 -6.48 3.69
N MET A 35 8.75 -6.64 2.38
CA MET A 35 7.82 -7.46 1.60
C MET A 35 8.54 -8.59 0.86
N ILE A 36 7.88 -9.73 0.78
CA ILE A 36 8.25 -10.82 -0.12
C ILE A 36 7.29 -10.79 -1.30
N LYS A 37 7.82 -10.51 -2.50
CA LYS A 37 7.08 -10.65 -3.76
C LYS A 37 7.06 -12.11 -4.18
N GLY A 38 5.91 -12.59 -4.63
CA GLY A 38 5.79 -13.97 -5.12
C GLY A 38 4.57 -14.21 -5.99
N LYS A 39 4.51 -15.43 -6.53
CA LYS A 39 3.36 -15.97 -7.25
C LYS A 39 2.64 -16.97 -6.34
N LYS A 40 1.32 -16.85 -6.20
CA LYS A 40 0.51 -17.84 -5.47
C LYS A 40 0.55 -19.19 -6.19
N SER A 41 0.41 -20.27 -5.42
CA SER A 41 0.20 -21.60 -5.98
C SER A 41 -1.17 -21.68 -6.67
N GLU A 42 -1.37 -22.71 -7.49
CA GLU A 42 -2.66 -22.94 -8.15
C GLU A 42 -3.84 -23.05 -7.18
N LYS A 43 -3.60 -23.55 -5.95
CA LYS A 43 -4.61 -23.64 -4.90
C LYS A 43 -4.97 -22.29 -4.28
N GLU A 44 -4.00 -21.38 -4.19
CA GLU A 44 -4.13 -20.11 -3.46
C GLU A 44 -4.33 -18.89 -4.38
N LYS A 45 -4.35 -19.10 -5.71
CA LYS A 45 -4.62 -18.02 -6.66
C LYS A 45 -6.11 -17.65 -6.65
N PHE A 46 -6.41 -16.44 -7.10
CA PHE A 46 -7.80 -16.01 -7.27
C PHE A 46 -8.53 -16.93 -8.26
N ALA A 47 -9.73 -17.37 -7.90
CA ALA A 47 -10.52 -18.25 -8.75
C ALA A 47 -10.83 -17.58 -10.11
N GLY A 48 -10.46 -18.25 -11.20
CA GLY A 48 -10.60 -17.69 -12.56
C GLY A 48 -9.42 -16.83 -13.02
N ALA A 49 -8.42 -16.57 -12.17
CA ALA A 49 -7.19 -15.93 -12.63
C ALA A 49 -6.25 -16.93 -13.34
N HIS A 50 -5.62 -16.48 -14.42
CA HIS A 50 -4.50 -17.19 -15.03
C HIS A 50 -3.34 -17.27 -14.03
N ALA A 51 -2.96 -16.14 -13.44
CA ALA A 51 -1.94 -16.04 -12.39
C ALA A 51 -2.34 -15.02 -11.31
N THR A 52 -1.92 -15.27 -10.07
CA THR A 52 -2.02 -14.31 -8.97
C THR A 52 -0.64 -14.06 -8.38
N TYR A 53 -0.22 -12.80 -8.41
CA TYR A 53 0.97 -12.31 -7.74
C TYR A 53 0.58 -11.60 -6.45
N THR A 54 1.50 -11.61 -5.49
CA THR A 54 1.22 -11.11 -4.16
C THR A 54 2.48 -10.57 -3.47
N ILE A 55 2.26 -9.63 -2.54
CA ILE A 55 3.24 -9.23 -1.54
C ILE A 55 2.84 -9.78 -0.17
N GLU A 56 3.80 -10.43 0.50
CA GLU A 56 3.63 -11.04 1.81
C GLU A 56 4.52 -10.33 2.83
N ALA A 57 3.95 -9.97 3.97
CA ALA A 57 4.69 -9.46 5.13
C ALA A 57 4.68 -10.49 6.26
N LEU A 58 5.70 -10.45 7.13
CA LEU A 58 5.74 -11.25 8.36
C LEU A 58 5.43 -10.36 9.57
N MET A 59 4.42 -10.74 10.35
CA MET A 59 4.01 -10.02 11.55
C MET A 59 4.90 -10.40 12.75
N HIS A 60 4.89 -9.59 13.82
CA HIS A 60 5.66 -9.87 15.03
C HIS A 60 5.29 -11.19 15.73
N ASP A 61 4.06 -11.69 15.54
CA ASP A 61 3.62 -12.98 16.08
C ASP A 61 4.03 -14.18 15.22
N GLY A 62 4.84 -13.95 14.17
CA GLY A 62 5.33 -14.98 13.26
C GLY A 62 4.35 -15.39 12.16
N LYS A 63 3.17 -14.78 12.07
CA LYS A 63 2.21 -15.07 11.00
C LYS A 63 2.49 -14.25 9.74
N ALA A 64 2.30 -14.88 8.58
CA ALA A 64 2.33 -14.18 7.31
C ALA A 64 1.01 -13.42 7.06
N LEU A 65 1.11 -12.26 6.40
CA LEU A 65 -0.03 -11.44 6.00
C LEU A 65 0.09 -11.00 4.55
N GLN A 66 -0.86 -11.48 3.74
CA GLN A 66 -1.05 -11.02 2.37
C GLN A 66 -1.45 -9.54 2.37
N SER A 67 -0.54 -8.69 1.87
CA SER A 67 -0.64 -7.24 1.99
C SER A 67 -1.07 -6.55 0.68
N GLY A 68 -1.13 -7.29 -0.43
CA GLY A 68 -1.68 -6.84 -1.71
C GLY A 68 -1.59 -7.93 -2.77
N THR A 69 -2.43 -7.82 -3.80
CA THR A 69 -2.44 -8.75 -4.93
C THR A 69 -2.55 -8.05 -6.27
N SER A 70 -1.95 -8.69 -7.27
CA SER A 70 -2.09 -8.34 -8.68
C SER A 70 -2.35 -9.61 -9.47
N HIS A 71 -3.40 -9.62 -10.27
CA HIS A 71 -3.92 -10.77 -10.96
C HIS A 71 -3.80 -10.56 -12.46
N ASN A 72 -3.30 -11.57 -13.16
CA ASN A 72 -3.47 -11.70 -14.60
C ASN A 72 -4.64 -12.66 -14.82
N PHE A 73 -5.71 -12.16 -15.42
CA PHE A 73 -6.92 -12.94 -15.68
C PHE A 73 -6.90 -13.66 -17.04
N GLY A 74 -5.93 -13.35 -17.90
CA GLY A 74 -5.98 -13.77 -19.29
C GLY A 74 -7.22 -13.20 -19.99
N ASP A 75 -7.79 -13.98 -20.90
CA ASP A 75 -9.00 -13.64 -21.65
C ASP A 75 -10.27 -14.33 -21.09
N GLY A 76 -10.18 -15.04 -19.96
CA GLY A 76 -11.28 -15.84 -19.43
C GLY A 76 -12.52 -15.02 -19.08
N PHE A 77 -12.34 -13.88 -18.41
CA PHE A 77 -13.43 -12.95 -18.12
C PHE A 77 -13.94 -12.26 -19.41
N ALA A 78 -13.04 -11.92 -20.34
CA ALA A 78 -13.42 -11.31 -21.60
C ALA A 78 -14.34 -12.24 -22.41
N ARG A 79 -14.08 -13.54 -22.41
CA ARG A 79 -14.96 -14.54 -23.04
C ARG A 79 -16.30 -14.68 -22.31
N ALA A 80 -16.28 -14.71 -20.97
CA ALA A 80 -17.50 -14.84 -20.18
C ALA A 80 -18.46 -13.64 -20.32
N PHE A 81 -17.91 -12.44 -20.57
CA PHE A 81 -18.68 -11.19 -20.68
C PHE A 81 -18.71 -10.61 -22.11
N ASP A 82 -18.23 -11.37 -23.10
CA ASP A 82 -18.15 -10.98 -24.52
C ASP A 82 -17.46 -9.63 -24.79
N ILE A 83 -16.31 -9.42 -24.15
CA ILE A 83 -15.50 -8.19 -24.27
C ILE A 83 -14.48 -8.37 -25.39
N GLN A 84 -14.78 -7.77 -26.54
CA GLN A 84 -13.97 -7.89 -27.76
C GLN A 84 -13.53 -6.53 -28.32
N TYR A 85 -12.50 -6.58 -29.17
CA TYR A 85 -12.09 -5.44 -30.00
C TYR A 85 -11.75 -5.92 -31.41
N THR A 86 -11.81 -5.00 -32.37
CA THR A 86 -11.36 -5.25 -33.75
C THR A 86 -9.89 -4.88 -33.86
N ASP A 87 -9.05 -5.84 -34.26
CA ASP A 87 -7.61 -5.62 -34.43
C ASP A 87 -7.27 -4.91 -35.76
N LYS A 88 -5.97 -4.69 -36.00
CA LYS A 88 -5.47 -4.03 -37.22
C LYS A 88 -5.75 -4.82 -38.50
N GLU A 89 -6.05 -6.11 -38.41
CA GLU A 89 -6.43 -6.97 -39.53
C GLU A 89 -7.96 -7.05 -39.71
N ASN A 90 -8.72 -6.23 -38.97
CA ASN A 90 -10.18 -6.25 -38.90
C ASN A 90 -10.77 -7.57 -38.35
N LYS A 91 -10.00 -8.31 -37.54
CA LYS A 91 -10.50 -9.53 -36.86
C LYS A 91 -10.94 -9.19 -35.44
N LEU A 92 -12.02 -9.83 -34.99
CA LEU A 92 -12.45 -9.76 -33.60
C LEU A 92 -11.51 -10.56 -32.71
N GLN A 93 -11.02 -9.92 -31.66
CA GLN A 93 -10.15 -10.50 -30.65
C GLN A 93 -10.73 -10.25 -29.26
N TYR A 94 -10.50 -11.17 -28.32
CA TYR A 94 -10.83 -10.96 -26.91
C TYR A 94 -9.69 -10.19 -26.22
N VAL A 95 -10.05 -9.29 -25.30
CA VAL A 95 -9.05 -8.55 -24.52
C VAL A 95 -8.43 -9.43 -23.42
N TYR A 96 -7.20 -9.13 -23.05
CA TYR A 96 -6.54 -9.69 -21.87
C TYR A 96 -6.74 -8.76 -20.67
N GLN A 97 -7.19 -9.29 -19.53
CA GLN A 97 -7.56 -8.49 -18.39
C GLN A 97 -6.62 -8.67 -17.20
N THR A 98 -6.46 -7.61 -16.42
CA THR A 98 -5.76 -7.66 -15.13
C THR A 98 -6.60 -6.98 -14.07
N SER A 99 -6.46 -7.43 -12.82
CA SER A 99 -7.03 -6.74 -11.66
C SER A 99 -6.03 -6.70 -10.52
N TRP A 100 -6.08 -5.66 -9.69
CA TRP A 100 -5.15 -5.50 -8.57
C TRP A 100 -5.79 -4.72 -7.42
N GLY A 101 -5.36 -5.04 -6.20
CA GLY A 101 -5.98 -4.48 -5.01
C GLY A 101 -5.08 -4.51 -3.78
N MET A 102 -5.26 -3.48 -2.96
CA MET A 102 -4.76 -3.35 -1.59
C MET A 102 -5.87 -2.71 -0.77
N THR A 103 -6.05 -3.15 0.46
CA THR A 103 -7.15 -2.69 1.34
C THR A 103 -6.60 -2.10 2.63
N THR A 104 -7.50 -1.63 3.49
CA THR A 104 -7.19 -1.18 4.86
C THR A 104 -6.55 -2.27 5.73
N ARG A 105 -6.50 -3.53 5.28
CA ARG A 105 -5.65 -4.57 5.88
C ARG A 105 -4.20 -4.10 6.08
N ILE A 106 -3.70 -3.22 5.21
CA ILE A 106 -2.36 -2.64 5.34
C ILE A 106 -2.18 -1.81 6.62
N ILE A 107 -3.25 -1.23 7.17
CA ILE A 107 -3.21 -0.56 8.48
C ILE A 107 -2.92 -1.58 9.58
N GLY A 108 -3.55 -2.76 9.51
CA GLY A 108 -3.23 -3.87 10.40
C GLY A 108 -1.78 -4.33 10.28
N ALA A 109 -1.23 -4.37 9.06
CA ALA A 109 0.18 -4.69 8.84
C ALA A 109 1.12 -3.67 9.51
N ILE A 110 0.84 -2.37 9.39
CA ILE A 110 1.61 -1.30 10.06
C ILE A 110 1.63 -1.54 11.58
N ILE A 111 0.47 -1.81 12.17
CA ILE A 111 0.33 -2.03 13.61
C ILE A 111 1.13 -3.26 14.04
N MET A 112 1.00 -4.38 13.34
CA MET A 112 1.60 -5.66 13.74
C MET A 112 3.09 -5.80 13.39
N VAL A 113 3.62 -4.95 12.49
CA VAL A 113 5.04 -4.95 12.12
C VAL A 113 5.84 -3.96 12.94
N HIS A 114 5.25 -2.83 13.34
CA HIS A 114 5.98 -1.76 14.02
C HIS A 114 5.62 -1.60 15.49
N GLY A 115 4.40 -2.00 15.89
CA GLY A 115 3.92 -1.83 17.26
C GLY A 115 4.76 -2.58 18.29
N ASP A 116 4.87 -2.00 19.48
CA ASP A 116 5.61 -2.55 20.60
C ASP A 116 4.76 -2.54 21.89
N ASN A 117 5.37 -2.88 23.04
CA ASN A 117 4.70 -2.93 24.33
C ASN A 117 4.16 -1.56 24.80
N SER A 118 4.64 -0.46 24.24
CA SER A 118 4.20 0.91 24.54
C SER A 118 3.10 1.39 23.58
N GLY A 119 2.78 0.61 22.54
CA GLY A 119 1.67 0.86 21.63
C GLY A 119 2.10 1.01 20.17
N LEU A 120 1.53 2.02 19.49
CA LEU A 120 1.74 2.23 18.06
C LEU A 120 3.10 2.90 17.79
N VAL A 121 3.82 2.36 16.81
CA VAL A 121 4.99 3.01 16.20
C VAL A 121 4.67 3.25 14.73
N LEU A 122 4.40 4.50 14.35
CA LEU A 122 4.01 4.84 12.99
C LEU A 122 5.24 5.20 12.13
N PRO A 123 5.37 4.66 10.91
CA PRO A 123 6.38 5.11 9.96
C PRO A 123 6.31 6.62 9.73
N PRO A 124 7.44 7.36 9.77
CA PRO A 124 7.41 8.82 9.71
C PRO A 124 6.74 9.42 8.47
N ARG A 125 6.72 8.70 7.34
CA ARG A 125 6.07 9.17 6.10
C ARG A 125 4.54 9.18 6.19
N ILE A 126 3.94 8.38 7.06
CA ILE A 126 2.48 8.28 7.23
C ILE A 126 1.97 8.77 8.60
N ALA A 127 2.87 9.03 9.55
CA ALA A 127 2.50 9.53 10.88
C ALA A 127 1.75 10.88 10.79
N PRO A 128 0.50 11.01 11.27
CA PRO A 128 -0.26 12.27 11.18
C PRO A 128 0.47 13.44 11.87
N THR A 129 1.08 13.16 13.02
CA THR A 129 2.01 14.04 13.73
C THR A 129 3.38 13.38 13.74
N GLN A 130 4.38 14.02 13.17
CA GLN A 130 5.77 13.54 13.16
C GLN A 130 6.53 14.00 14.41
N VAL A 131 6.25 15.22 14.88
CA VAL A 131 6.88 15.80 16.08
C VAL A 131 5.78 16.39 16.95
N MET A 132 5.72 15.95 18.21
CA MET A 132 4.91 16.56 19.25
C MET A 132 5.82 17.37 20.18
N ILE A 133 5.59 18.68 20.28
CA ILE A 133 6.26 19.56 21.22
C ILE A 133 5.40 19.63 22.48
N ILE A 134 5.95 19.20 23.61
CA ILE A 134 5.28 19.22 24.91
C ILE A 134 5.97 20.29 25.79
N PRO A 135 5.41 21.50 25.90
CA PRO A 135 5.95 22.56 26.73
C PRO A 135 5.74 22.25 28.22
N ILE A 136 6.84 22.10 28.96
CA ILE A 136 6.80 21.84 30.41
C ILE A 136 6.76 23.18 31.16
N ASN A 137 5.77 23.33 32.05
CA ASN A 137 5.50 24.57 32.79
C ASN A 137 5.14 25.74 31.86
N GLN A 138 4.04 25.59 31.12
CA GLN A 138 3.56 26.53 30.09
C GLN A 138 3.35 27.96 30.61
N ASN A 139 3.03 28.10 31.91
CA ASN A 139 2.83 29.39 32.59
C ASN A 139 4.13 30.15 32.85
N LYS A 140 5.29 29.48 32.77
CA LYS A 140 6.57 30.17 32.90
C LYS A 140 6.83 31.01 31.65
N GLU A 141 7.12 32.27 31.87
CA GLU A 141 7.41 33.25 30.82
C GLU A 141 8.45 32.70 29.82
N GLY A 142 8.15 32.86 28.52
CA GLY A 142 9.01 32.44 27.41
C GLY A 142 8.94 30.95 27.01
N VAL A 143 8.33 30.06 27.81
CA VAL A 143 8.23 28.63 27.46
C VAL A 143 7.37 28.41 26.23
N MET A 144 6.15 28.96 26.21
CA MET A 144 5.24 28.82 25.07
C MET A 144 5.78 29.51 23.81
N GLU A 145 6.40 30.68 23.96
CA GLU A 145 7.05 31.38 22.85
C GLU A 145 8.18 30.54 22.24
N ALA A 146 9.01 29.90 23.08
CA ALA A 146 10.07 29.00 22.61
C ALA A 146 9.51 27.78 21.88
N ALA A 147 8.42 27.19 22.36
CA ALA A 147 7.74 26.05 21.73
C ALA A 147 7.18 26.43 20.34
N LEU A 148 6.51 27.58 20.23
CA LEU A 148 5.99 28.07 18.95
C LEU A 148 7.11 28.41 17.95
N ARG A 149 8.18 29.05 18.41
CA ARG A 149 9.36 29.31 17.59
C ARG A 149 10.03 28.02 17.11
N LEU A 150 10.06 26.97 17.95
CA LEU A 150 10.57 25.66 17.55
C LEU A 150 9.67 25.00 16.50
N LYS A 151 8.34 25.09 16.66
CA LYS A 151 7.37 24.61 15.66
C LYS A 151 7.63 25.23 14.29
N GLU A 152 7.85 26.55 14.24
CA GLU A 152 8.17 27.25 12.98
C GLU A 152 9.48 26.77 12.36
N LYS A 153 10.54 26.62 13.17
CA LYS A 153 11.83 26.08 12.69
C LYS A 153 11.72 24.67 12.13
N LEU A 154 10.79 23.87 12.63
CA LEU A 154 10.51 22.50 12.19
C LEU A 154 9.41 22.43 11.13
N GLY A 155 9.05 23.53 10.47
CA GLY A 155 7.93 23.61 9.51
C GLY A 155 8.01 22.68 8.29
N THR A 156 9.15 22.03 8.04
CA THR A 156 9.28 20.97 7.04
C THR A 156 8.64 19.63 7.48
N TYR A 157 8.31 19.49 8.76
CA TYR A 157 7.65 18.33 9.35
C TYR A 157 6.19 18.64 9.74
N ARG A 158 5.40 17.60 9.97
CA ARG A 158 4.06 17.69 10.57
C ARG A 158 4.20 17.83 12.08
N VAL A 159 4.31 19.07 12.55
CA VAL A 159 4.56 19.41 13.96
C VAL A 159 3.28 19.86 14.65
N LYS A 160 3.03 19.35 15.86
CA LYS A 160 1.98 19.82 16.76
C LYS A 160 2.61 20.26 18.09
N VAL A 161 2.04 21.29 18.70
CA VAL A 161 2.33 21.68 20.09
C VAL A 161 1.15 21.21 20.92
N ASP A 162 1.42 20.55 22.04
CA ASP A 162 0.41 20.22 23.03
C ASP A 162 0.25 21.41 23.99
N ASP A 163 -0.81 22.19 23.80
CA ASP A 163 -1.17 23.37 24.59
C ASP A 163 -2.28 23.06 25.60
N SER A 164 -2.49 21.78 25.94
CA SER A 164 -3.46 21.40 26.96
C SER A 164 -2.93 21.69 28.38
N ASP A 165 -3.80 22.20 29.26
CA ASP A 165 -3.47 22.63 30.63
C ASP A 165 -3.32 21.47 31.65
N LYS A 166 -3.03 20.23 31.21
CA LYS A 166 -2.98 19.06 32.10
C LYS A 166 -1.62 18.85 32.78
#